data_AF-A0A3D3XSX6-F1
#
_entry.id   AF-A0A3D3XSX6-F1
#
_cell.length_a   1.000
_cell.length_b   1.000
_cell.length_c   1.000
_cell.angle_alpha   90.00
_cell.angle_beta   90.00
_cell.angle_gamma   90.00
#
_symmetry.space_group_name_H-M   'P 1'
#
loop_
_entity.id
_entity.type
_entity.pdbx_description
1 polymer ?
#
loop_
_entity_poly.entity_id
_entity_poly.type
_entity_poly.pdbx_seq_one_letter_code
_entity_poly.pdbx_strand_id
1 'polypeptide(L)' 'RDMRVSSFTDLIIQKLLRVKQIEDNQGKTLVSEGLDANYLDIINYSVFALIKFIEQAT' A
#
# COMPACT_ATOMS: atom_id res chain seq x y z
N ARG A 1 -3.90 13.00 -13.70
CA ARG A 1 -2.54 12.44 -13.94
C ARG A 1 -2.74 10.93 -13.89
N ASP A 2 -2.68 10.22 -15.01
CA ASP A 2 -3.03 8.79 -15.08
C ASP A 2 -1.96 7.93 -14.38
N MET A 3 -2.35 7.30 -13.28
CA MET A 3 -1.51 6.32 -12.58
C MET A 3 -1.59 4.99 -13.31
N ARG A 4 -0.42 4.39 -13.59
CA ARG A 4 -0.33 3.05 -14.17
C ARG A 4 -0.64 2.00 -13.10
N VAL A 5 -1.13 0.83 -13.51
CA VAL A 5 -1.35 -0.31 -12.59
C VAL A 5 -0.07 -0.65 -11.82
N SER A 6 1.10 -0.58 -12.49
CA SER A 6 2.41 -0.79 -11.85
C SER A 6 2.69 0.16 -10.68
N SER A 7 2.18 1.40 -10.73
CA SER A 7 2.37 2.38 -9.66
C SER A 7 1.64 2.00 -8.38
N PHE A 8 0.52 1.26 -8.47
CA PHE A 8 -0.14 0.72 -7.28
C PHE A 8 0.70 -0.39 -6.64
N THR A 9 1.36 -1.23 -7.44
CA THR A 9 2.30 -2.24 -6.95
C THR A 9 3.44 -1.58 -6.15
N ASP A 10 4.01 -0.49 -6.67
CA ASP A 10 5.07 0.25 -5.99
C ASP A 10 4.59 0.81 -4.63
N LEU A 11 3.37 1.36 -4.57
CA LEU A 11 2.76 1.86 -3.34
C LEU A 11 2.51 0.74 -2.31
N ILE A 12 2.04 -0.42 -2.77
CA ILE A 12 1.83 -1.60 -1.93
C ILE A 12 3.15 -2.09 -1.34
N ILE A 13 4.21 -2.19 -2.16
CA ILE A 13 5.55 -2.59 -1.70
C ILE A 13 6.08 -1.59 -0.67
N GLN A 14 5.91 -0.29 -0.90
CA GLN A 14 6.33 0.74 0.05
C GLN A 14 5.63 0.59 1.41
N LYS A 15 4.31 0.38 1.43
CA LYS A 15 3.54 0.18 2.66
C LYS A 15 3.92 -1.14 3.35
N LEU A 16 4.19 -2.20 2.61
CA LEU A 16 4.68 -3.47 3.17
C LEU A 16 6.05 -3.33 3.82
N LEU A 17 6.99 -2.63 3.18
CA LEU A 17 8.31 -2.33 3.75
C LEU A 17 8.18 -1.48 5.02
N ARG A 18 7.22 -0.57 5.05
CA ARG A 18 6.91 0.24 6.24
C ARG A 18 6.42 -0.63 7.40
N VAL A 19 5.47 -1.53 7.15
CA VAL A 19 4.97 -2.50 8.15
C VAL A 19 6.12 -3.31 8.73
N LYS A 20 6.94 -3.91 7.86
CA LYS A 20 8.10 -4.70 8.30
C LYS A 20 9.04 -3.89 9.19
N GLN A 21 9.32 -2.63 8.82
CA GLN A 21 10.16 -1.75 9.63
C GLN A 21 9.53 -1.42 11.00
N ILE A 22 8.20 -1.30 11.09
CA ILE A 22 7.52 -1.08 12.38
C ILE A 22 7.63 -2.33 13.26
N GLU A 23 7.45 -3.51 12.68
CA GLU A 23 7.59 -4.80 13.36
C GLU A 23 9.03 -5.01 13.87
N ASP A 24 10.03 -4.75 13.02
CA ASP A 24 11.45 -4.83 13.37
C ASP A 24 11.82 -3.87 14.53
N ASN A 25 11.15 -2.72 14.61
CA ASN A 25 11.29 -1.75 15.70
C ASN A 25 10.44 -2.08 16.94
N GLN A 26 9.89 -3.31 17.04
CA GLN A 26 9.04 -3.77 18.14
C GLN A 26 7.82 -2.86 18.36
N GLY A 27 7.24 -2.34 17.28
CA GLY A 27 6.10 -1.42 17.34
C GLY A 27 6.43 -0.01 17.85
N LYS A 28 7.70 0.30 18.15
CA LYS A 28 8.11 1.66 18.53
C LYS A 28 8.12 2.55 17.29
N THR A 29 7.16 3.46 17.23
CA THR A 29 7.10 4.49 16.20
C THR A 29 7.08 5.86 16.85
N LEU A 30 7.86 6.82 16.30
CA LEU A 30 7.97 8.16 16.86
C LEU A 30 6.70 8.99 16.58
N VAL A 31 6.21 8.95 15.33
CA VAL A 31 5.02 9.67 14.83
C VAL A 31 4.49 8.94 13.58
N SER A 32 4.18 7.65 13.68
CA SER A 32 3.71 6.88 12.53
C SER A 32 2.22 6.57 12.63
N GLU A 33 1.57 6.55 11.47
CA GLU A 33 0.34 5.79 11.26
C GLU A 33 0.54 4.35 11.78
N GLY A 34 -0.45 3.83 12.51
CA GLY A 34 -0.41 2.48 13.07
C GLY A 34 -0.34 1.39 12.00
N LEU A 35 -0.04 0.15 12.41
CA LEU A 35 0.02 -1.01 11.51
C LEU A 35 -1.30 -1.21 10.76
N ASP A 36 -2.43 -1.07 11.45
CA ASP A 36 -3.78 -1.24 10.88
C ASP A 36 -4.03 -0.28 9.71
N ALA A 37 -3.62 0.98 9.83
CA ALA A 37 -3.75 1.96 8.76
C ALA A 37 -2.91 1.57 7.53
N ASN A 38 -1.70 1.04 7.73
CA ASN A 38 -0.85 0.59 6.64
C ASN A 38 -1.42 -0.65 5.93
N TYR A 39 -2.06 -1.56 6.66
CA TYR A 39 -2.76 -2.71 6.05
C TYR A 39 -4.00 -2.28 5.27
N LEU A 40 -4.80 -1.35 5.81
CA LEU A 40 -5.94 -0.77 5.11
C LEU A 40 -5.52 -0.10 3.79
N ASP A 41 -4.41 0.64 3.81
CA ASP A 41 -3.86 1.26 2.60
C ASP A 41 -3.45 0.23 1.55
N ILE A 42 -2.78 -0.86 1.95
CA ILE A 42 -2.41 -1.95 1.03
C ILE A 42 -3.67 -2.54 0.36
N ILE A 43 -4.73 -2.79 1.13
CA ILE A 43 -6.00 -3.30 0.60
C ILE A 43 -6.61 -2.28 -0.38
N ASN A 44 -6.66 -1.00 0.00
CA ASN A 44 -7.22 0.05 -0.86
C ASN A 44 -6.47 0.16 -2.19
N TYR A 45 -5.13 0.20 -2.16
CA TYR A 45 -4.34 0.24 -3.39
C TYR A 45 -4.51 -1.02 -4.24
N SER A 46 -4.70 -2.18 -3.62
CA SER A 46 -4.96 -3.43 -4.34
C SER A 46 -6.31 -3.39 -5.06
N VAL A 47 -7.36 -2.87 -4.40
CA VAL A 47 -8.68 -2.70 -5.00
C VAL A 47 -8.63 -1.69 -6.15
N PHE A 48 -7.97 -0.55 -5.97
CA PHE A 48 -7.82 0.43 -7.06
C PHE A 48 -7.00 -0.11 -8.24
N ALA A 49 -5.96 -0.90 -7.97
CA ALA A 49 -5.20 -1.56 -9.02
C ALA A 49 -6.09 -2.52 -9.82
N LEU A 50 -6.94 -3.30 -9.16
CA LEU A 50 -7.88 -4.21 -9.82
C LEU A 50 -8.91 -3.46 -10.66
N ILE A 51 -9.52 -2.39 -10.13
CA ILE A 51 -10.47 -1.55 -10.87
C ILE A 51 -9.80 -1.01 -12.13
N LYS A 52 -8.60 -0.42 -12.00
CA LYS A 52 -7.86 0.14 -13.14
C LYS A 52 -7.42 -0.91 -14.14
N PHE A 53 -7.06 -2.12 -13.68
CA PHE A 53 -6.72 -3.23 -14.55
C PHE A 53 -7.92 -3.68 -15.40
N ILE A 54 -9.11 -3.76 -14.80
CA ILE A 54 -10.35 -4.11 -15.50
C ILE A 54 -10.77 -3.01 -16.49
N GLU A 55 -10.68 -1.74 -16.08
CA GLU A 55 -10.98 -0.58 -16.95
C GLU A 55 -10.05 -0.52 -18.17
N GLN A 56 -8.79 -0.94 -18.05
CA GLN A 56 -7.85 -0.99 -19.19
C GLN A 56 -8.09 -2.17 -20.13
N ALA A 57 -8.76 -3.22 -19.64
CA ALA A 57 -9.05 -4.44 -20.40
C ALA A 57 -10.38 -4.36 -21.17
N THR A 58 -11.20 -3.31 -20.93
CA THR A 58 -12.50 -3.06 -21.58
C THR A 58 -12.38 -1.93 -22.58
#